data_AF-A0A349YDR7-F1
#
_entry.id   AF-A0A349YDR7-F1
#
_cell.length_a   1.000
_cell.length_b   1.000
_cell.length_c   1.000
_cell.angle_alpha   90.00
_cell.angle_beta   90.00
_cell.angle_gamma   90.00
#
_symmetry.space_group_name_H-M   'P 1'
#
loop_
_entity.id
_entity.type
_entity.pdbx_description
1 polymer ?
#
loop_
_entity_poly.entity_id
_entity_poly.type
_entity_poly.pdbx_seq_one_letter_code
_entity_poly.pdbx_strand_id
1 'polypeptide(L)'
;SRIHLLNALNAEESDWYEEYLAPILAIKTVSGLDEAIQHISKYGSQHTDAIVTENESAASRFIREVDSSSVMINASTRFADGFEYGLGAEIGISTNKLHARGPVGLDGLTNLKWVVFGNGEIRT
;
A
#
# COMPACT_ATOMS: atom_id res chain seq x y z
N SER A 1 27.04 12.87 4.58
CA SER A 1 26.40 14.17 4.87
C SER A 1 25.80 14.10 6.26
N ARG A 2 25.92 15.14 7.10
CA ARG A 2 25.27 15.17 8.43
C ARG A 2 23.93 15.89 8.27
N ILE A 3 22.83 15.18 8.51
CA ILE A 3 21.50 15.80 8.63
C ILE A 3 21.41 16.33 10.06
N HIS A 4 21.30 17.65 10.23
CA HIS A 4 21.09 18.27 11.54
C HIS A 4 19.59 18.55 11.73
N LEU A 5 18.89 17.60 12.34
CA LEU A 5 17.52 17.82 12.83
C LEU A 5 17.62 18.32 14.28
N LEU A 6 17.52 19.64 14.46
CA LEU A 6 17.42 20.26 15.79
C LEU A 6 16.15 19.70 16.46
N ASN A 7 16.32 18.95 17.55
CA ASN A 7 15.27 18.28 18.35
C ASN A 7 14.76 16.90 17.86
N ALA A 8 15.51 16.17 17.03
CA ALA A 8 15.18 14.76 16.78
C ALA A 8 15.54 13.87 17.99
N LEU A 9 14.65 12.95 18.33
CA LEU A 9 14.93 11.85 19.25
C LEU A 9 15.53 10.67 18.49
N ASN A 10 16.33 9.85 19.15
CA ASN A 10 16.77 8.59 18.57
C ASN A 10 15.57 7.65 18.48
N ALA A 11 15.31 7.13 17.29
CA ALA A 11 14.24 6.15 17.11
C ALA A 11 14.60 4.80 17.74
N GLU A 12 13.63 4.18 18.39
CA GLU A 12 13.70 2.83 18.92
C GLU A 12 13.03 1.83 17.96
N GLU A 13 13.19 0.52 18.19
CA GLU A 13 12.63 -0.50 17.28
C GLU A 13 11.09 -0.43 17.18
N SER A 14 10.41 -0.05 18.27
CA SER A 14 8.95 0.14 18.30
C SER A 14 8.47 1.27 17.40
N ASP A 15 9.29 2.31 17.20
CA ASP A 15 8.91 3.49 16.43
C ASP A 15 8.66 3.18 14.94
N TRP A 16 9.22 2.06 14.46
CA TRP A 16 9.02 1.61 13.08
C TRP A 16 7.67 0.90 12.88
N TYR A 17 7.07 0.35 13.94
CA TYR A 17 5.77 -0.33 13.90
C TYR A 17 4.60 0.60 14.23
N GLU A 18 4.87 1.78 14.81
CA GLU A 18 3.86 2.66 15.37
C GLU A 18 3.21 3.56 14.31
N GLU A 19 1.88 3.63 14.34
CA GLU A 19 1.12 4.63 13.58
C GLU A 19 0.72 5.79 14.52
N TYR A 20 1.46 6.89 14.44
CA TYR A 20 1.36 7.97 15.44
C TYR A 20 0.07 8.78 15.41
N LEU A 21 -0.64 8.83 14.27
CA LEU A 21 -1.83 9.67 14.05
C LEU A 21 -1.68 11.12 14.56
N ALA A 22 -0.46 11.64 14.50
CA ALA A 22 -0.04 12.92 15.03
C ALA A 22 1.08 13.51 14.16
N PRO A 23 1.47 14.78 14.37
CA PRO A 23 2.61 15.40 13.68
C PRO A 23 3.98 14.84 14.11
N ILE A 24 4.14 13.52 14.10
CA ILE A 24 5.34 12.76 14.46
C ILE A 24 5.79 11.98 13.22
N LEU A 25 7.09 11.96 12.96
CA LEU A 25 7.68 11.28 11.82
C LEU A 25 8.95 10.53 12.25
N ALA A 26 8.98 9.22 12.00
CA ALA A 26 10.18 8.41 12.13
C ALA A 26 10.96 8.44 10.80
N ILE A 27 12.28 8.67 10.86
CA ILE A 27 13.14 8.77 9.68
C ILE A 27 14.29 7.76 9.81
N LYS A 28 14.42 6.88 8.81
CA LYS A 28 15.53 5.94 8.70
C LYS A 28 16.32 6.19 7.43
N THR A 29 17.65 6.22 7.54
CA THR A 29 18.53 6.14 6.37
C THR A 29 18.73 4.69 5.98
N VAL A 30 18.65 4.39 4.68
CA VAL A 30 18.88 3.07 4.10
C VAL A 30 19.99 3.15 3.06
N SER A 31 20.67 2.04 2.83
CA SER A 31 21.77 1.89 1.87
C SER A 31 21.31 1.89 0.41
N GLY A 32 20.03 1.61 0.14
CA GLY A 32 19.46 1.60 -1.20
C GLY A 32 18.07 0.99 -1.25
N LEU A 33 17.63 0.67 -2.48
CA LEU A 33 16.28 0.18 -2.77
C LEU A 33 15.95 -1.14 -2.07
N ASP A 34 16.88 -2.09 -2.05
CA ASP A 34 16.64 -3.41 -1.46
C ASP A 34 16.37 -3.31 0.05
N GLU A 35 17.15 -2.50 0.77
CA GLU A 35 16.93 -2.26 2.20
C GLU A 35 15.63 -1.47 2.44
N ALA A 36 15.28 -0.52 1.57
CA ALA A 36 14.01 0.20 1.66
C ALA A 36 12.80 -0.75 1.55
N ILE A 37 12.81 -1.65 0.55
CA ILE A 37 11.75 -2.64 0.33
C ILE A 37 11.69 -3.61 1.52
N GLN A 38 12.82 -4.09 2.03
CA GLN A 38 12.85 -4.95 3.21
C GLN A 38 12.30 -4.26 4.45
N HIS A 39 12.60 -2.97 4.63
CA HIS A 39 12.07 -2.19 5.75
C HIS A 39 10.55 -2.06 5.65
N ILE A 40 10.02 -1.67 4.48
CA ILE A 40 8.58 -1.59 4.23
C ILE A 40 7.91 -2.95 4.46
N SER A 41 8.50 -4.03 3.94
CA SER A 41 7.98 -5.39 4.10
C SER A 41 7.92 -5.85 5.55
N LYS A 42 8.91 -5.48 6.38
CA LYS A 42 8.98 -5.86 7.79
C LYS A 42 8.05 -5.03 8.69
N TYR A 43 7.99 -3.73 8.47
CA TYR A 43 7.38 -2.79 9.44
C TYR A 43 6.09 -2.14 8.94
N GLY A 44 5.89 -2.07 7.61
CA GLY A 44 4.69 -1.47 7.03
C GLY A 44 3.43 -2.27 7.29
N SER A 45 2.29 -1.58 7.34
CA SER A 45 0.96 -2.17 7.53
C SER A 45 0.34 -2.74 6.25
N GLN A 46 1.09 -2.74 5.14
CA GLN A 46 0.61 -3.08 3.79
C GLN A 46 -0.53 -2.18 3.30
N HIS A 47 -0.62 -0.95 3.81
CA HIS A 47 -1.61 0.04 3.41
C HIS A 47 -1.15 0.83 2.18
N THR A 48 -0.31 1.84 2.37
CA THR A 48 0.14 2.68 1.25
C THR A 48 1.60 3.04 1.39
N ASP A 49 2.37 2.75 0.35
CA ASP A 49 3.80 3.02 0.30
C ASP A 49 4.16 3.70 -1.02
N ALA A 50 5.15 4.58 -0.97
CA ALA A 50 5.56 5.38 -2.13
C ALA A 50 7.08 5.43 -2.28
N ILE A 51 7.53 5.50 -3.53
CA ILE A 51 8.91 5.82 -3.89
C ILE A 51 8.97 7.16 -4.62
N VAL A 52 9.99 7.96 -4.31
CA VAL A 52 10.35 9.14 -5.09
C VAL A 52 11.66 8.85 -5.82
N THR A 53 11.62 8.77 -7.14
CA THR A 53 12.79 8.43 -7.97
C THR A 53 12.61 8.85 -9.43
N GLU A 54 13.69 9.22 -10.09
CA GLU A 54 13.76 9.41 -11.56
C GLU A 54 14.26 8.15 -12.28
N ASN A 55 14.68 7.12 -11.54
CA ASN A 55 15.16 5.86 -12.11
C ASN A 55 13.98 4.91 -12.38
N GLU A 56 13.66 4.71 -13.66
CA GLU A 56 12.56 3.84 -14.09
C GLU A 56 12.70 2.38 -13.66
N SER A 57 13.92 1.85 -13.61
CA SER A 57 14.17 0.47 -13.14
C SER A 57 13.87 0.34 -11.64
N ALA A 58 14.28 1.32 -10.85
CA ALA A 58 13.97 1.37 -9.41
C ALA A 58 12.46 1.50 -9.18
N ALA A 59 11.78 2.36 -9.94
CA ALA A 59 10.35 2.56 -9.85
C ALA A 59 9.56 1.27 -10.20
N SER A 60 9.96 0.61 -11.29
CA SER A 60 9.35 -0.66 -11.74
C SER A 60 9.54 -1.79 -10.73
N ARG A 61 10.74 -1.88 -10.13
CA ARG A 61 11.02 -2.83 -9.06
C ARG A 61 10.18 -2.56 -7.82
N PHE A 62 10.10 -1.30 -7.39
CA PHE A 62 9.33 -0.92 -6.20
C PHE A 62 7.85 -1.29 -6.32
N ILE A 63 7.19 -0.96 -7.43
CA ILE A 63 5.78 -1.35 -7.69
C ILE A 63 5.59 -2.87 -7.62
N ARG A 64 6.56 -3.64 -8.11
CA ARG A 64 6.43 -5.10 -8.18
C ARG A 64 6.73 -5.80 -6.87
N GLU A 65 7.67 -5.27 -6.09
CA GLU A 65 8.23 -5.93 -4.91
C GLU A 65 7.60 -5.46 -3.59
N VAL A 66 7.02 -4.25 -3.55
CA VAL A 66 6.28 -3.76 -2.37
C VAL A 66 4.84 -4.28 -2.42
N ASP A 67 4.47 -5.06 -1.40
CA ASP A 67 3.18 -5.76 -1.32
C ASP A 67 2.17 -5.00 -0.44
N SER A 68 1.89 -3.75 -0.80
CA SER A 68 0.91 -2.90 -0.13
C SER A 68 -0.38 -2.76 -0.94
N SER A 69 -1.47 -2.35 -0.30
CA SER A 69 -2.76 -2.18 -0.97
C SER A 69 -2.74 -1.07 -2.02
N SER A 70 -1.86 -0.09 -1.86
CA SER A 70 -1.57 0.95 -2.84
C SER A 70 -0.07 1.24 -2.88
N VAL A 71 0.54 1.19 -4.07
CA VAL A 71 1.96 1.51 -4.28
C VAL A 71 2.10 2.64 -5.28
N MET A 72 2.86 3.67 -4.94
CA MET A 72 2.93 4.92 -5.70
C MET A 72 4.35 5.28 -6.13
N ILE A 73 4.47 5.90 -7.31
CA ILE A 73 5.72 6.50 -7.81
C ILE A 73 5.52 8.01 -7.91
N ASN A 74 6.39 8.79 -7.28
CA ASN A 74 6.41 10.26 -7.38
C ASN A 74 5.06 10.93 -7.07
N ALA A 75 4.24 10.29 -6.23
CA ALA A 75 2.94 10.78 -5.79
C ALA A 75 2.80 10.61 -4.27
N SER A 76 2.00 11.49 -3.66
CA SER A 76 1.75 11.45 -2.22
C SER A 76 0.91 10.24 -1.83
N THR A 77 1.27 9.56 -0.73
CA THR A 77 0.47 8.48 -0.14
C THR A 77 -0.97 8.91 0.21
N ARG A 78 -1.21 10.22 0.33
CA ARG A 78 -2.56 10.77 0.55
C ARG A 78 -3.57 10.49 -0.55
N PHE A 79 -3.12 10.13 -1.76
CA PHE A 79 -4.01 9.80 -2.86
C PHE A 79 -4.67 8.42 -2.75
N ALA A 80 -4.28 7.57 -1.78
CA ALA A 80 -4.93 6.29 -1.54
C ALA A 80 -6.30 6.52 -0.87
N ASP A 81 -7.29 6.85 -1.70
CA ASP A 81 -8.65 7.19 -1.33
C ASP A 81 -9.59 6.87 -2.49
N GLY A 82 -10.79 6.35 -2.21
CA GLY A 82 -11.74 5.92 -3.24
C GLY A 82 -12.21 7.02 -4.20
N PHE A 83 -12.33 8.28 -3.77
CA PHE A 83 -12.68 9.38 -4.68
C PHE A 83 -11.52 9.71 -5.62
N GLU A 84 -10.31 9.81 -5.07
CA GLU A 84 -9.10 10.07 -5.86
C GLU A 84 -8.83 8.94 -6.86
N TYR A 85 -9.21 7.70 -6.52
CA TYR A 85 -9.11 6.55 -7.43
C TYR A 85 -10.27 6.45 -8.43
N GLY A 86 -11.24 7.37 -8.39
CA GLY A 86 -12.36 7.40 -9.33
C GLY A 86 -13.47 6.38 -9.04
N LEU A 87 -13.49 5.79 -7.83
CA LEU A 87 -14.55 4.85 -7.40
C LEU A 87 -15.85 5.58 -7.03
N GLY A 88 -15.79 6.89 -6.82
CA GLY A 88 -16.93 7.77 -6.51
C GLY A 88 -17.50 7.62 -5.10
N ALA A 89 -17.08 6.61 -4.35
CA ALA A 89 -17.35 6.40 -2.93
C ALA A 89 -16.34 5.39 -2.36
N GLU A 90 -16.21 5.38 -1.03
CA GLU A 90 -15.43 4.38 -0.31
C GLU A 90 -16.15 4.00 1.00
N ILE A 91 -16.22 2.71 1.33
CA ILE A 91 -16.65 2.26 2.67
C ILE A 91 -15.49 2.23 3.66
N GLY A 92 -14.27 2.09 3.15
CA GLY A 92 -13.02 2.07 3.87
C GLY A 92 -11.90 1.47 3.01
N ILE A 93 -10.70 1.38 3.58
CA ILE A 93 -9.51 0.84 2.92
C ILE A 93 -9.19 -0.54 3.48
N SER A 94 -9.05 -1.53 2.60
CA SER A 94 -8.69 -2.90 2.97
C SER A 94 -7.21 -3.16 2.70
N THR A 95 -6.48 -3.64 3.71
CA THR A 95 -5.11 -4.17 3.53
C THR A 95 -5.10 -5.68 3.26
N ASN A 96 -6.24 -6.35 3.37
CA ASN A 96 -6.36 -7.79 3.15
C ASN A 96 -6.13 -8.17 1.68
N LYS A 97 -5.56 -9.36 1.47
CA LYS A 97 -5.25 -9.88 0.12
C LYS A 97 -6.42 -10.54 -0.59
N LEU A 98 -7.46 -10.92 0.14
CA LEU A 98 -8.62 -11.63 -0.39
C LEU A 98 -9.79 -10.67 -0.58
N HIS A 99 -10.63 -10.95 -1.58
CA HIS A 99 -11.87 -10.23 -1.91
C HIS A 99 -11.67 -8.81 -2.47
N ALA A 100 -11.31 -7.84 -1.63
CA ALA A 100 -11.10 -6.44 -2.02
C ALA A 100 -9.90 -5.87 -1.26
N ARG A 101 -9.05 -5.11 -1.96
CA ARG A 101 -7.79 -4.55 -1.45
C ARG A 101 -7.59 -3.14 -1.97
N GLY A 102 -7.14 -2.24 -1.09
CA GLY A 102 -7.10 -0.80 -1.34
C GLY A 102 -8.43 -0.14 -0.97
N PRO A 103 -8.68 1.09 -1.46
CA PRO A 103 -9.98 1.72 -1.42
C PRO A 103 -11.11 0.80 -1.89
N VAL A 104 -12.11 0.55 -1.05
CA VAL A 104 -13.21 -0.37 -1.34
C VAL A 104 -14.47 0.41 -1.75
N GLY A 105 -14.77 0.37 -3.05
CA GLY A 105 -16.01 0.91 -3.63
C GLY A 105 -17.17 -0.10 -3.67
N LEU A 106 -18.20 0.17 -4.48
CA LEU A 106 -19.41 -0.65 -4.57
C LEU A 106 -19.13 -2.12 -4.92
N ASP A 107 -18.22 -2.37 -5.87
CA ASP A 107 -17.90 -3.73 -6.32
C ASP A 107 -17.36 -4.62 -5.19
N GLY A 108 -16.61 -4.03 -4.26
CA GLY A 108 -16.10 -4.73 -3.08
C GLY A 108 -17.18 -5.12 -2.06
N LEU A 109 -18.44 -4.72 -2.27
CA LEU A 109 -19.59 -5.15 -1.48
C LEU A 109 -20.46 -6.17 -2.22
N THR A 110 -20.02 -6.64 -3.40
CA THR A 110 -20.72 -7.62 -4.21
C THR A 110 -20.02 -8.98 -4.18
N ASN A 111 -20.65 -10.02 -4.73
CA ASN A 111 -20.02 -11.31 -4.93
C ASN A 111 -20.44 -11.87 -6.30
N LEU A 112 -19.61 -12.74 -6.87
CA LEU A 112 -19.84 -13.36 -8.17
C LEU A 112 -20.44 -14.76 -7.98
N LYS A 113 -21.42 -15.11 -8.81
CA LYS A 113 -21.99 -16.46 -8.87
C LYS A 113 -22.08 -16.94 -10.30
N TRP A 114 -22.02 -18.25 -10.47
CA TRP A 114 -22.27 -18.90 -11.76
C TRP A 114 -23.77 -19.06 -12.00
N VAL A 115 -24.20 -18.80 -13.23
CA VAL A 115 -25.56 -19.04 -13.70
C VAL A 115 -25.45 -19.88 -14.98
N VAL A 116 -26.11 -21.03 -15.00
CA VAL A 116 -26.13 -21.94 -16.14
C VAL A 116 -27.56 -22.13 -16.59
N PHE A 117 -27.84 -21.81 -17.85
CA PHE A 117 -29.11 -22.13 -18.50
C PHE A 117 -28.94 -23.47 -19.23
N GLY A 118 -29.56 -24.51 -18.68
CA GLY A 118 -29.54 -25.84 -19.28
C GLY A 118 -30.71 -26.09 -20.22
N ASN A 119 -30.54 -27.08 -21.11
CA ASN A 119 -31.56 -27.63 -21.99
C ASN A 119 -31.49 -29.17 -22.06
N GLY A 120 -31.32 -29.82 -20.90
CA GLY A 120 -31.38 -31.28 -20.77
C GLY A 120 -30.01 -31.97 -20.78
N GLU A 121 -28.95 -31.27 -20.37
CA GLU A 121 -27.61 -31.81 -20.31
C GLU A 121 -27.52 -32.95 -19.28
N ILE A 122 -26.93 -34.06 -19.71
CA ILE A 122 -26.62 -35.21 -18.86
C ILE A 122 -25.11 -35.21 -18.63
N ARG A 123 -24.68 -35.34 -17.37
CA ARG A 123 -23.27 -35.52 -17.00
C ARG A 123 -22.99 -37.02 -16.88
N THR A 124 -22.38 -37.62 -17.90
CA THR A 124 -21.90 -39.01 -17.90
C THR A 124 -20.47 -39.12 -17.43
#